data_AF-A0A1X1NPG2-F1
#
_entry.id   AF-A0A1X1NPG2-F1
#
_cell.length_a   1.000
_cell.length_b   1.000
_cell.length_c   1.000
_cell.angle_alpha   90.00
_cell.angle_beta   90.00
_cell.angle_gamma   90.00
#
_symmetry.space_group_name_H-M   'P 1'
#
loop_
_entity.id
_entity.type
_entity.pdbx_description
1 polymer ?
#
loop_
_entity_poly.entity_id
_entity_poly.type
_entity_poly.pdbx_seq_one_letter_code
_entity_poly.pdbx_strand_id
1 'polypeptide(L)'
;MTQEELSYSSGLSIRTISDLERGRTTTPQRRSIALLADALCIEGDSLEHFRQAARGRSVAQCPSCSARLQLDELIGQKRSA
;
A
#
# COMPACT_ATOMS: atom_id res chain seq x y z
N MET A 1 -9.67 17.37 -7.25
CA MET A 1 -8.22 17.46 -7.03
C MET A 1 -7.53 16.52 -8.00
N THR A 2 -6.77 17.04 -8.94
CA THR A 2 -5.90 16.23 -9.81
C THR A 2 -4.57 15.94 -9.14
N GLN A 3 -3.76 15.05 -9.74
CA GLN A 3 -2.43 14.75 -9.22
C GLN A 3 -1.47 15.94 -9.38
N GLU A 4 -1.64 16.77 -10.42
CA GLU A 4 -0.89 18.01 -10.56
C GLU A 4 -1.23 19.01 -9.45
N GLU A 5 -2.52 19.22 -9.17
CA GLU A 5 -2.97 20.10 -8.08
C GLU A 5 -2.46 19.63 -6.71
N LEU A 6 -2.48 18.31 -6.46
CA LEU A 6 -1.96 17.74 -5.23
C LEU A 6 -0.43 17.85 -5.13
N SER A 7 0.27 17.73 -6.27
CA SER A 7 1.73 17.93 -6.31
C SER A 7 2.10 19.37 -5.95
N TYR A 8 1.33 20.33 -6.48
CA TYR A 8 1.55 21.75 -6.24
C TYR A 8 1.29 22.11 -4.77
N SER A 9 0.20 21.62 -4.20
CA SER A 9 -0.16 21.89 -2.80
C SER A 9 0.73 21.17 -1.78
N SER A 10 1.13 19.92 -2.03
CA SER A 10 1.96 19.14 -1.10
C SER A 10 3.47 19.36 -1.26
N GLY A 11 3.91 19.97 -2.37
CA GLY A 11 5.32 20.10 -2.73
C GLY A 11 5.99 18.76 -3.07
N LEU A 12 5.22 17.67 -3.21
CA LEU A 12 5.71 16.38 -3.69
C LEU A 12 5.64 16.32 -5.21
N SER A 13 6.50 15.50 -5.82
CA SER A 13 6.41 15.28 -7.27
C SER A 13 5.15 14.46 -7.63
N ILE A 14 4.59 14.71 -8.82
CA ILE A 14 3.55 13.86 -9.43
C ILE A 14 3.96 12.38 -9.39
N ARG A 15 5.24 12.10 -9.67
CA ARG A 15 5.79 10.74 -9.64
C ARG A 15 5.69 10.10 -8.26
N THR A 16 6.03 10.84 -7.21
CA THR A 16 5.93 10.40 -5.80
C THR A 16 4.48 10.09 -5.44
N ILE A 17 3.54 10.97 -5.78
CA ILE A 17 2.11 10.74 -5.52
C ILE A 17 1.64 9.49 -6.28
N SER A 18 2.05 9.37 -7.54
CA SER A 18 1.69 8.25 -8.43
C SER A 18 2.19 6.90 -7.91
N ASP A 19 3.40 6.87 -7.33
CA ASP A 19 3.96 5.69 -6.68
C ASP A 19 3.24 5.30 -5.40
N LEU A 20 2.78 6.29 -4.62
CA LEU A 20 2.03 6.07 -3.39
C LEU A 20 0.63 5.53 -3.70
N GLU A 21 -0.07 6.10 -4.68
CA GLU A 21 -1.39 5.62 -5.12
C GLU A 21 -1.36 4.20 -5.67
N ARG A 22 -0.31 3.87 -6.43
CA ARG A 22 -0.13 2.54 -7.03
C ARG A 22 0.47 1.52 -6.06
N GLY A 23 0.75 1.91 -4.80
CA GLY A 23 1.37 1.04 -3.81
C GLY A 23 2.78 0.59 -4.17
N ARG A 24 3.47 1.25 -5.11
CA ARG A 24 4.88 0.98 -5.43
C ARG A 24 5.81 1.35 -4.29
N THR A 25 5.43 2.37 -3.52
CA THR A 25 6.11 2.72 -2.26
C THR A 25 5.39 2.04 -1.09
N THR A 26 6.00 0.98 -0.57
CA THR A 26 5.46 0.16 0.54
C THR A 26 5.67 0.78 1.92
N THR A 27 6.71 1.60 2.08
CA THR A 27 7.01 2.32 3.33
C THR A 27 7.37 3.77 3.00
N PRO A 28 6.35 4.64 2.86
CA PRO A 28 6.53 6.06 2.59
C PRO A 28 7.27 6.79 3.71
N GLN A 29 8.04 7.81 3.36
CA GLN A 29 8.67 8.68 4.36
C GLN A 29 7.61 9.42 5.17
N ARG A 30 7.81 9.47 6.50
CA ARG A 30 6.89 10.17 7.42
C ARG A 30 6.64 11.63 7.02
N ARG A 31 7.66 12.31 6.50
CA ARG A 31 7.56 13.69 6.00
C ARG A 31 6.60 13.79 4.80
N SER A 32 6.68 12.88 3.84
CA SER A 32 5.79 12.86 2.67
C SER A 32 4.33 12.62 3.07
N ILE A 33 4.10 11.74 4.05
CA ILE A 33 2.75 11.51 4.59
C ILE A 33 2.21 12.74 5.32
N ALA A 34 3.06 13.47 6.06
CA ALA A 34 2.65 14.71 6.69
C ALA A 34 2.27 15.79 5.67
N LEU A 35 3.06 15.97 4.61
CA LEU A 35 2.79 16.93 3.54
C LEU A 35 1.50 16.61 2.76
N LEU A 36 1.25 15.32 2.51
CA LEU A 36 0.01 14.90 1.86
C LEU A 36 -1.22 15.12 2.74
N ALA A 37 -1.11 14.82 4.03
CA ALA A 37 -2.22 15.03 4.96
C ALA A 37 -2.57 16.51 5.10
N ASP A 38 -1.55 17.38 5.14
CA ASP A 38 -1.70 18.83 5.16
C ASP A 38 -2.38 19.33 3.87
N ALA A 39 -1.87 18.93 2.70
CA ALA A 39 -2.44 19.32 1.41
C ALA A 39 -3.88 18.83 1.17
N LEU A 40 -4.27 17.73 1.84
CA LEU A 40 -5.62 17.16 1.80
C LEU A 40 -6.50 17.65 2.95
N CYS A 41 -6.00 18.55 3.81
CA CYS A 41 -6.67 19.04 5.02
C CYS A 41 -7.22 17.90 5.90
N ILE A 42 -6.44 16.83 6.08
CA ILE A 42 -6.83 15.68 6.90
C ILE A 42 -6.45 15.95 8.35
N GLU A 43 -7.45 15.97 9.22
CA GLU A 43 -7.30 16.26 10.65
C GLU A 43 -7.98 15.19 11.53
N GLY A 44 -7.76 15.29 12.85
CA GLY A 44 -8.39 14.42 13.85
C GLY A 44 -8.13 12.92 13.63
N ASP A 45 -9.13 12.10 13.89
CA ASP A 45 -9.05 10.63 13.74
C ASP A 45 -8.70 10.19 12.31
N SER A 46 -9.12 10.95 11.30
CA SER A 46 -8.80 10.68 9.90
C SER A 46 -7.29 10.80 9.63
N LEU A 47 -6.60 11.71 10.31
CA LEU A 47 -5.14 11.86 10.19
C LEU A 47 -4.40 10.65 10.76
N GLU A 48 -4.89 10.11 11.88
CA GLU A 48 -4.31 8.91 12.47
C GLU A 48 -4.53 7.69 11.58
N HIS A 49 -5.74 7.50 11.07
CA HIS A 49 -6.06 6.46 10.10
C HIS A 49 -5.20 6.57 8.84
N PHE A 50 -5.04 7.78 8.29
CA PHE A 50 -4.18 8.03 7.13
C PHE A 50 -2.72 7.65 7.40
N ARG A 51 -2.18 8.02 8.56
CA ARG A 51 -0.82 7.66 8.99
C ARG A 51 -0.65 6.16 9.27
N GLN A 52 -1.70 5.47 9.72
CA GLN A 52 -1.67 4.03 9.95
C GLN A 52 -1.70 3.27 8.61
N ALA A 53 -2.57 3.68 7.69
CA ALA A 53 -2.64 3.11 6.34
C ALA A 53 -1.31 3.28 5.58
N ALA A 54 -0.70 4.47 5.69
CA ALA A 54 0.59 4.75 5.07
C ALA A 54 1.75 3.91 5.63
N ARG A 55 1.67 3.40 6.86
CA ARG A 55 2.75 2.60 7.48
C ARG A 55 2.88 1.18 6.93
N GLY A 56 2.07 0.80 5.95
CA GLY A 56 2.29 -0.43 5.20
C GLY A 56 2.13 -1.68 6.07
N ARG A 57 0.92 -1.93 6.58
CA ARG A 57 0.42 -3.31 6.62
C ARG A 57 -0.32 -3.57 5.31
N SER A 58 0.41 -3.45 4.20
CA SER A 58 -0.09 -3.93 2.92
C SER A 58 -0.18 -5.45 3.05
N VAL A 59 -1.40 -5.95 3.28
CA VAL A 59 -1.74 -7.30 2.84
C VAL A 59 -1.24 -7.39 1.40
N ALA A 60 -0.30 -8.30 1.17
CA ALA A 60 0.23 -8.54 -0.15
C ALA A 60 -0.94 -8.89 -1.07
N GLN A 61 -1.45 -7.91 -1.81
CA GLN A 61 -2.23 -8.20 -3.00
C GLN A 61 -1.19 -8.60 -4.04
N CYS A 62 -0.79 -9.87 -3.97
CA CYS A 62 -0.40 -10.59 -5.17
C CYS A 62 -1.69 -11.04 -5.84
N PRO A 63 -2.21 -10.38 -6.89
CA PRO A 63 -3.30 -10.91 -7.69
C PRO A 63 -2.85 -12.11 -8.58
N SER A 64 -1.61 -12.57 -8.44
CA SER A 64 -1.04 -13.66 -9.25
C SER A 64 -0.24 -14.71 -8.46
N CYS A 65 -0.47 -14.85 -7.16
CA CYS A 65 -0.14 -16.11 -6.48
C CYS A 65 -1.43 -16.87 -6.16
N SER A 66 -2.21 -17.15 -7.21
CA SER A 66 -3.11 -18.29 -7.20
C SER A 66 -2.26 -19.55 -7.28
N ALA A 67 -2.32 -20.36 -6.22
CA ALA A 67 -1.99 -21.78 -6.19
C ALA A 67 -0.53 -22.19 -6.53
N ARG A 68 0.35 -22.18 -5.52
CA ARG A 68 1.45 -23.18 -5.46
C ARG A 68 1.64 -23.86 -4.10
N LEU A 69 0.67 -23.71 -3.19
CA LEU A 69 0.64 -24.44 -1.92
C LEU A 69 -0.63 -25.31 -1.82
N GLN A 70 -0.91 -26.09 -2.86
CA GLN A 70 -1.86 -27.21 -2.76
C GLN A 70 -1.29 -28.51 -3.36
N LEU A 71 0.04 -28.60 -3.48
CA LEU A 71 0.73 -29.77 -4.04
C LEU A 71 1.51 -30.61 -3.02
N ASP A 72 1.23 -30.44 -1.72
CA ASP A 72 1.68 -31.37 -0.68
C ASP A 72 0.61 -32.39 -0.28
N GLU A 73 -0.62 -32.30 -0.83
CA GLU A 73 -1.70 -33.27 -0.53
C GLU A 73 -1.85 -34.40 -1.57
N LEU A 74 -0.90 -34.52 -2.50
CA LEU A 74 -0.88 -35.60 -3.52
C LEU A 74 0.29 -36.59 -3.36
N ILE A 75 1.17 -36.37 -2.37
CA ILE A 75 2.28 -37.30 -2.04
C ILE A 75 2.03 -37.98 -0.68
N GLY A 76 0.75 -38.17 -0.34
CA GLY A 76 0.30 -38.83 0.88
C GLY A 76 -0.52 -40.11 0.66
N GLN A 77 -0.64 -40.62 -0.57
CA GLN A 77 -1.36 -41.87 -0.83
C GLN A 77 -0.47 -43.06 -0.44
N LYS A 78 -0.49 -43.38 0.85
CA LYS A 78 0.03 -44.63 1.40
C LYS A 78 -0.64 -45.80 0.70
N ARG A 79 0.08 -46.42 -0.24
CA ARG A 79 -0.09 -47.83 -0.57
C ARG A 79 0.58 -48.64 0.53
N SER A 80 -0.18 -49.17 1.49
CA SER A 80 0.22 -50.33 2.30
C SER A 80 -0.97 -50.84 3.12
N ALA A 81 -1.65 -51.86 2.59
CA ALA A 81 -1.98 -53.15 3.23
C ALA A 81 -2.82 -53.97 2.23
#